data_AF-A0A6B2C3R0-F1
#
_entry.id   AF-A0A6B2C3R0-F1
#
_cell.length_a   1.000
_cell.length_b   1.000
_cell.length_c   1.000
_cell.angle_alpha   90.00
_cell.angle_beta   90.00
_cell.angle_gamma   90.00
#
_symmetry.space_group_name_H-M   'P 1'
#
loop_
_entity.id
_entity.type
_entity.pdbx_description
1 polymer ?
#
loop_
_entity_poly.entity_id
_entity_poly.type
_entity_poly.pdbx_seq_one_letter_code
_entity_poly.pdbx_strand_id
1 'polypeptide(L)'
;MKRMVSLLLLLGIILSMGSAGVAFARDVGPVVLVDFSHGESPAGVDVLLKILPEFQFILLVPDEGAKAKLPPAALALAKDIWVGKLTDYADKLGGIDGMLIPQPWAPFTPDEIQLINKWFYSNPSVQKFIWLASDSDYPAQGGTLEVAQHTLNDILEAIGSKLRFDYVSVDDYLSNANATYRVVGIVDPDPEVKFLKFGVERYLFHGPGPIAYVDTDGTWKSLTNSKPPNVYRIAHTSEKGKIVENQPTQPGAPGDVGKAYTAGQEGVFVLMAAEVMNVTVEGKPATRIVVVSGETPIGGYQGGLVYTYYGVQLDGPRFVRNVFLWMSGVWGELKEVVRLMNQIDQLSSELNQLKTELPQKVNQLNTQIQGVSTQLSTNLDNVNQKVGSLENTLQSIQTQLNQKASSTIAYVGILLGLIALVLAALGLVRKH
;
A
#
# COMPACT_ATOMS: atom_id res chain seq x y z
N MET A 1 -27.74 62.86 -11.82
CA MET A 1 -27.89 61.45 -11.36
C MET A 1 -27.14 60.44 -12.23
N LYS A 2 -27.39 60.32 -13.55
CA LYS A 2 -26.71 59.29 -14.38
C LYS A 2 -25.16 59.35 -14.36
N ARG A 3 -24.55 60.55 -14.32
CA ARG A 3 -23.07 60.70 -14.23
C ARG A 3 -22.47 60.36 -12.86
N MET A 4 -23.23 60.47 -11.77
CA MET A 4 -22.78 60.08 -10.42
C MET A 4 -22.84 58.56 -10.23
N VAL A 5 -23.86 57.91 -10.79
CA VAL A 5 -24.02 56.45 -10.74
C VAL A 5 -22.89 55.75 -11.50
N SER A 6 -22.47 56.28 -12.65
CA SER A 6 -21.33 55.74 -13.40
C SER A 6 -19.98 55.89 -12.69
N LEU A 7 -19.78 56.97 -11.91
CA LEU A 7 -18.54 57.19 -11.15
C LEU A 7 -18.46 56.29 -9.91
N LEU A 8 -19.60 56.03 -9.24
CA LEU A 8 -19.71 55.10 -8.12
C LEU A 8 -19.55 53.63 -8.55
N LEU A 9 -20.05 53.26 -9.75
CA LEU A 9 -19.81 51.94 -10.34
C LEU A 9 -18.34 51.75 -10.75
N LEU A 10 -17.66 52.78 -11.28
CA LEU A 10 -16.24 52.69 -11.59
C LEU A 10 -15.37 52.61 -10.31
N LEU A 11 -15.70 53.38 -9.25
CA LEU A 11 -15.02 53.27 -7.96
C LEU A 11 -15.26 51.89 -7.31
N GLY A 12 -16.47 51.34 -7.42
CA GLY A 12 -16.80 49.99 -6.93
C GLY A 12 -16.03 48.89 -7.65
N ILE A 13 -15.80 49.03 -8.96
CA ILE A 13 -15.00 48.08 -9.75
C ILE A 13 -13.52 48.21 -9.43
N ILE A 14 -13.00 49.43 -9.24
CA ILE A 14 -11.58 49.66 -8.87
C ILE A 14 -11.30 49.20 -7.42
N LEU A 15 -12.24 49.35 -6.48
CA LEU A 15 -12.11 48.78 -5.14
C LEU A 15 -12.27 47.25 -5.11
N SER A 16 -13.00 46.63 -6.05
CA SER A 16 -13.07 45.16 -6.16
C SER A 16 -11.84 44.52 -6.83
N MET A 17 -10.96 45.31 -7.44
CA MET A 17 -9.70 44.84 -8.03
C MET A 17 -8.51 44.98 -7.07
N GLY A 18 -8.73 45.51 -5.86
CA GLY A 18 -7.72 45.74 -4.83
C GLY A 18 -7.34 44.53 -3.97
N SER A 19 -7.77 43.31 -4.33
CA SER A 19 -7.34 42.08 -3.65
C SER A 19 -7.12 40.92 -4.62
N ALA A 20 -6.69 41.21 -5.85
CA ALA A 20 -5.89 40.24 -6.57
C ALA A 20 -4.54 40.19 -5.84
N GLY A 21 -4.48 39.38 -4.78
CA GLY A 21 -3.27 39.16 -4.01
C GLY A 21 -2.12 38.94 -4.99
N VAL A 22 -1.06 39.73 -4.82
CA VAL A 22 0.18 39.54 -5.58
C VAL A 22 0.51 38.07 -5.41
N ALA A 23 0.36 37.29 -6.48
CA ALA A 23 0.71 35.89 -6.48
C ALA A 23 2.23 35.85 -6.41
N PHE A 24 2.77 35.88 -5.20
CA PHE A 24 4.17 35.54 -4.98
C PHE A 24 4.40 34.18 -5.63
N ALA A 25 5.51 34.05 -6.36
CA ALA A 25 5.94 32.75 -6.82
C ALA A 25 6.00 31.84 -5.57
N ARG A 26 5.13 30.83 -5.54
CA ARG A 26 5.12 29.87 -4.44
C ARG A 26 6.47 29.17 -4.42
N ASP A 27 6.92 28.82 -3.22
CA ASP A 27 8.10 28.01 -3.07
C ASP A 27 8.05 26.73 -3.92
N VAL A 28 9.24 26.27 -4.30
CA VAL A 28 9.40 25.17 -5.26
C VAL A 28 8.82 23.84 -4.74
N GLY A 29 8.58 23.73 -3.43
CA GLY A 29 7.98 22.58 -2.78
C GLY A 29 7.17 22.94 -1.54
N PRO A 30 6.51 21.96 -0.88
CA PRO A 30 5.70 22.21 0.31
C PRO A 30 6.54 22.79 1.44
N VAL A 31 6.03 23.84 2.08
CA VAL A 31 6.69 24.46 3.24
C VAL A 31 6.16 23.83 4.53
N VAL A 32 7.03 23.24 5.33
CA VAL A 32 6.69 22.56 6.58
C VAL A 32 7.31 23.27 7.76
N LEU A 33 6.48 23.64 8.73
CA LEU A 33 6.95 24.08 10.03
C LEU A 33 7.18 22.87 10.94
N VAL A 34 8.36 22.76 11.54
CA VAL A 34 8.64 21.80 12.61
C VAL A 34 8.75 22.57 13.91
N ASP A 35 7.86 22.28 14.86
CA ASP A 35 7.79 22.97 16.14
C ASP A 35 8.70 22.29 17.18
N PHE A 36 9.67 23.02 17.72
CA PHE A 36 10.48 22.63 18.88
C PHE A 36 10.36 23.65 20.02
N SER A 37 9.40 24.57 19.96
CA SER A 37 9.24 25.66 20.93
C SER A 37 8.67 25.22 22.28
N HIS A 38 8.27 23.95 22.40
CA HIS A 38 7.62 23.37 23.58
C HIS A 38 8.51 22.34 24.29
N GLY A 39 9.83 22.42 24.11
CA GLY A 39 10.82 21.63 24.87
C GLY A 39 11.32 20.38 24.15
N GLU A 40 10.89 20.16 22.91
CA GLU A 40 11.29 19.02 22.09
C GLU A 40 12.79 19.04 21.77
N SER A 41 13.38 17.84 21.64
CA SER A 41 14.76 17.68 21.20
C SER A 41 14.88 17.99 19.69
N PRO A 42 15.99 18.55 19.19
CA PRO A 42 16.21 18.66 17.75
C PRO A 42 16.75 17.36 17.13
N ALA A 43 16.88 16.27 17.90
CA ALA A 43 17.44 15.01 17.42
C ALA A 43 16.64 14.43 16.24
N GLY A 44 17.35 14.02 15.18
CA GLY A 44 16.77 13.42 13.96
C GLY A 44 16.30 14.43 12.91
N VAL A 45 16.23 15.73 13.23
CA VAL A 45 15.78 16.75 12.25
C VAL A 45 16.69 16.83 11.03
N ASP A 46 17.99 16.60 11.18
CA ASP A 46 18.93 16.60 10.05
C ASP A 46 18.68 15.42 9.10
N VAL A 47 18.28 14.27 9.63
CA VAL A 47 17.88 13.10 8.83
C VAL A 47 16.57 13.42 8.11
N LEU A 48 15.59 14.02 8.80
CA LEU A 48 14.30 14.41 8.21
C LEU A 48 14.50 15.30 6.97
N LEU A 49 15.31 16.35 7.11
CA LEU A 49 15.60 17.29 6.01
C LEU A 49 16.34 16.61 4.84
N LYS A 50 17.20 15.61 5.09
CA LYS A 50 17.92 14.87 4.04
C LYS A 50 17.01 13.90 3.28
N ILE A 51 16.04 13.28 3.95
CA ILE A 51 15.16 12.28 3.33
C ILE A 51 13.97 12.91 2.59
N LEU A 52 13.80 14.23 2.68
CA LEU A 52 12.72 15.01 2.07
C LEU A 52 13.27 16.25 1.34
N PRO A 53 14.18 16.09 0.36
CA PRO A 53 14.81 17.22 -0.33
C PRO A 53 13.84 18.05 -1.18
N GLU A 54 12.63 17.55 -1.44
CA GLU A 54 11.57 18.26 -2.17
C GLU A 54 10.78 19.23 -1.29
N PHE A 55 10.99 19.16 0.03
CA PHE A 55 10.28 19.97 1.02
C PHE A 55 11.17 21.12 1.49
N GLN A 56 10.54 22.22 1.88
CA GLN A 56 11.22 23.31 2.56
C GLN A 56 10.83 23.33 4.02
N PHE A 57 11.80 23.21 4.91
CA PHE A 57 11.54 23.16 6.34
C PHE A 57 11.85 24.48 7.02
N ILE A 58 10.93 24.95 7.84
CA ILE A 58 11.12 26.03 8.81
C ILE A 58 11.17 25.38 10.18
N LEU A 59 12.21 25.68 10.95
CA LEU A 59 12.37 25.14 12.30
C LEU A 59 12.01 26.24 13.30
N LEU A 60 11.00 26.02 14.13
CA LEU A 60 10.64 26.93 15.22
C LEU A 60 11.32 26.44 16.51
N VAL A 61 12.12 27.30 17.13
CA VAL A 61 12.80 27.03 18.40
C VAL A 61 12.49 28.12 19.41
N PRO A 62 12.56 27.86 20.73
CA PRO A 62 12.09 28.82 21.73
C PRO A 62 13.03 30.01 21.92
N ASP A 63 14.34 29.81 21.71
CA ASP A 63 15.37 30.82 21.93
C ASP A 63 16.64 30.57 21.10
N GLU A 64 17.55 31.55 21.06
CA GLU A 64 18.82 31.46 20.33
C GLU A 64 19.75 30.35 20.88
N GLY A 65 19.62 29.99 22.15
CA GLY A 65 20.36 28.88 22.75
C GLY A 65 19.89 27.52 22.20
N ALA A 66 18.60 27.34 22.01
CA ALA A 66 18.03 26.16 21.35
C ALA A 66 18.43 26.11 19.87
N LYS A 67 18.40 27.25 19.17
CA LYS A 67 18.92 27.34 17.79
C LYS A 67 20.37 26.90 17.67
N ALA A 68 21.22 27.28 18.63
CA ALA A 68 22.63 26.88 18.65
C ALA A 68 22.84 25.37 18.86
N LYS A 69 21.84 24.64 19.36
CA LYS A 69 21.87 23.18 19.54
C LYS A 69 21.38 22.41 18.30
N LEU A 70 20.85 23.09 17.29
CA LEU A 70 20.43 22.44 16.05
C LEU A 70 21.64 21.78 15.36
N PRO A 71 21.47 20.58 14.77
CA PRO A 71 22.54 19.94 14.01
C PRO A 71 23.03 20.84 12.86
N PRO A 72 24.34 20.85 12.54
CA PRO A 72 24.88 21.70 11.46
C PRO A 72 24.21 21.48 10.10
N ALA A 73 23.85 20.24 9.78
CA ALA A 73 23.12 19.91 8.56
C ALA A 73 21.69 20.49 8.56
N ALA A 74 21.04 20.59 9.71
CA ALA A 74 19.72 21.22 9.82
C ALA A 74 19.82 22.74 9.59
N LEU A 75 20.84 23.39 10.16
CA LEU A 75 21.12 24.81 9.91
C LEU A 75 21.37 25.11 8.43
N ALA A 76 22.01 24.19 7.71
CA ALA A 76 22.34 24.35 6.30
C ALA A 76 21.17 24.05 5.35
N LEU A 77 20.28 23.12 5.73
CA LEU A 77 19.19 22.64 4.87
C LEU A 77 17.84 23.29 5.17
N ALA A 78 17.65 23.83 6.39
CA ALA A 78 16.43 24.56 6.72
C ALA A 78 16.30 25.81 5.85
N LYS A 79 15.08 26.09 5.40
CA LYS A 79 14.74 27.31 4.68
C LYS A 79 14.91 28.53 5.58
N ASP A 80 14.43 28.42 6.81
CA ASP A 80 14.45 29.48 7.81
C ASP A 80 14.42 28.87 9.21
N ILE A 81 14.85 29.64 10.21
CA ILE A 81 14.79 29.27 11.61
C ILE A 81 14.11 30.39 12.38
N TRP A 82 12.95 30.07 12.93
CA TRP A 82 12.15 30.96 13.74
C TRP A 82 12.53 30.79 15.20
N VAL A 83 12.72 31.90 15.90
CA VAL A 83 13.17 31.95 17.29
C VAL A 83 12.13 32.71 18.11
N GLY A 84 11.40 31.99 18.95
CA GLY A 84 10.31 32.53 19.75
C GLY A 84 9.15 31.55 19.85
N LYS A 85 7.95 32.08 19.97
CA LYS A 85 6.70 31.31 20.05
C LYS A 85 5.98 31.30 18.70
N LEU A 86 5.06 30.36 18.51
CA LEU A 86 4.28 30.28 17.27
C LEU A 86 3.49 31.58 17.00
N THR A 87 3.01 32.23 18.06
CA THR A 87 2.26 33.50 17.98
C THR A 87 3.08 34.68 17.46
N ASP A 88 4.41 34.66 17.60
CA ASP A 88 5.30 35.71 17.07
C ASP A 88 5.34 35.72 15.53
N TYR A 89 4.85 34.64 14.89
CA TYR A 89 4.89 34.43 13.44
C TYR A 89 3.51 34.26 12.81
N ALA A 90 2.45 34.72 13.48
CA ALA A 90 1.07 34.55 13.05
C ALA A 90 0.79 35.08 11.62
N ASP A 91 1.48 36.16 11.21
CA ASP A 91 1.36 36.76 9.87
C ASP A 91 2.04 35.92 8.77
N LYS A 92 2.99 35.04 9.14
CA LYS A 92 3.74 34.19 8.20
C LYS A 92 3.12 32.82 7.99
N LEU A 93 2.21 32.37 8.86
CA LEU A 93 1.60 31.03 8.77
C LEU A 93 0.85 30.79 7.45
N GLY A 94 0.39 31.84 6.76
CA GLY A 94 -0.23 31.70 5.43
C GLY A 94 0.66 30.98 4.41
N GLY A 95 1.99 31.10 4.54
CA GLY A 95 2.98 30.43 3.69
C GLY A 95 3.37 29.02 4.13
N ILE A 96 2.84 28.50 5.24
CA ILE A 96 3.13 27.16 5.75
C ILE A 96 2.09 26.18 5.22
N ASP A 97 2.51 25.14 4.51
CA ASP A 97 1.62 24.10 3.97
C ASP A 97 1.34 22.98 4.96
N GLY A 98 2.31 22.64 5.81
CA GLY A 98 2.13 21.63 6.84
C GLY A 98 2.87 21.92 8.14
N MET A 99 2.46 21.25 9.21
CA MET A 99 3.08 21.32 10.53
C MET A 99 3.44 19.92 11.01
N LEU A 100 4.65 19.75 11.52
CA LEU A 100 5.04 18.62 12.36
C LEU A 100 5.20 19.17 13.77
N ILE A 101 4.32 18.74 14.66
CA ILE A 101 4.48 18.92 16.09
C ILE A 101 4.95 17.56 16.61
N PRO A 102 6.24 17.44 16.99
CA PRO A 102 6.80 16.23 17.58
C PRO A 102 6.18 16.02 18.98
N GLN A 103 6.97 15.58 19.95
CA GLN A 103 6.52 15.26 21.30
C GLN A 103 6.72 16.45 22.26
N PRO A 104 5.76 17.40 22.41
CA PRO A 104 5.90 18.59 23.25
C PRO A 104 5.99 18.24 24.73
N TRP A 105 6.82 18.98 25.48
CA TRP A 105 7.01 18.83 26.92
C TRP A 105 6.36 19.96 27.72
N ALA A 106 5.79 20.93 27.02
CA ALA A 106 5.07 22.06 27.56
C ALA A 106 3.71 22.21 26.85
N PRO A 107 2.67 22.67 27.56
CA PRO A 107 1.37 22.88 26.95
C PRO A 107 1.41 24.05 25.96
N PHE A 108 0.67 23.91 24.87
CA PHE A 108 0.35 25.01 23.97
C PHE A 108 -0.61 25.99 24.64
N THR A 109 -0.40 27.28 24.43
CA THR A 109 -1.34 28.30 24.94
C THR A 109 -2.65 28.29 24.14
N PRO A 110 -3.77 28.77 24.72
CA PRO A 110 -5.03 28.90 23.98
C PRO A 110 -4.92 29.74 22.69
N ASP A 111 -4.05 30.75 22.68
CA ASP A 111 -3.81 31.59 21.50
C ASP A 111 -3.07 30.82 20.41
N GLU A 112 -2.11 29.96 20.76
CA GLU A 112 -1.41 29.09 19.82
C GLU A 112 -2.34 28.04 19.22
N ILE A 113 -3.19 27.41 20.05
CA ILE A 113 -4.19 26.43 19.58
C ILE A 113 -5.18 27.10 18.61
N GLN A 114 -5.68 28.29 18.94
CA GLN A 114 -6.55 29.06 18.04
C GLN A 114 -5.83 29.43 16.74
N LEU A 115 -4.55 29.76 16.82
CA LEU A 115 -3.73 30.09 15.65
C LEU A 115 -3.51 28.87 14.74
N ILE A 116 -3.23 27.69 15.31
CA ILE A 116 -3.15 26.42 14.58
C ILE A 116 -4.49 26.12 13.90
N ASN A 117 -5.61 26.26 14.61
CA ASN A 117 -6.93 26.05 14.03
C ASN A 117 -7.19 27.01 12.85
N LYS A 118 -6.92 28.31 13.03
CA LYS A 118 -7.05 29.31 11.96
C LYS A 118 -6.17 28.99 10.75
N TRP A 119 -4.93 28.57 10.98
CA TRP A 119 -4.01 28.15 9.92
C TRP A 119 -4.53 26.91 9.18
N PHE A 120 -5.00 25.90 9.92
CA PHE A 120 -5.50 24.65 9.35
C PHE A 120 -6.71 24.90 8.45
N TYR A 121 -7.60 25.82 8.83
CA TYR A 121 -8.74 26.24 8.02
C TYR A 121 -8.48 27.46 7.12
N SER A 122 -7.21 27.80 6.86
CA SER A 122 -6.86 28.83 5.89
C SER A 122 -6.73 28.27 4.48
N ASN A 123 -6.88 29.13 3.46
CA ASN A 123 -6.62 28.87 2.04
C ASN A 123 -7.24 27.55 1.50
N PRO A 124 -8.40 27.60 0.83
CA PRO A 124 -9.06 26.40 0.32
C PRO A 124 -8.28 25.71 -0.81
N SER A 125 -7.37 26.40 -1.50
CA SER A 125 -6.61 25.86 -2.64
C SER A 125 -5.34 25.11 -2.23
N VAL A 126 -5.02 25.08 -0.93
CA VAL A 126 -3.86 24.36 -0.39
C VAL A 126 -4.37 23.21 0.48
N GLN A 127 -3.83 22.02 0.25
CA GLN A 127 -3.99 20.89 1.17
C GLN A 127 -3.10 21.16 2.38
N LYS A 128 -3.71 21.57 3.50
CA LYS A 128 -2.99 21.68 4.78
C LYS A 128 -2.87 20.29 5.42
N PHE A 129 -1.73 20.01 6.03
CA PHE A 129 -1.52 18.77 6.76
C PHE A 129 -0.81 18.99 8.08
N ILE A 130 -1.19 18.23 9.09
CA ILE A 130 -0.54 18.27 10.40
C ILE A 130 -0.20 16.87 10.87
N TRP A 131 1.03 16.66 11.32
CA TRP A 131 1.44 15.46 12.03
C TRP A 131 1.66 15.84 13.49
N LEU A 132 0.81 15.31 14.37
CA LEU A 132 0.93 15.41 15.81
C LEU A 132 1.45 14.08 16.34
N ALA A 133 2.54 14.10 17.09
CA ALA A 133 3.13 12.88 17.61
C ALA A 133 3.35 12.92 19.11
N SER A 134 2.72 12.00 19.83
CA SER A 134 2.80 11.93 21.28
C SER A 134 3.87 10.93 21.74
N ASP A 135 3.84 10.63 23.03
CA ASP A 135 4.44 9.48 23.71
C ASP A 135 3.32 8.69 24.44
N SER A 136 3.72 7.74 25.28
CA SER A 136 2.97 7.09 26.35
C SER A 136 2.45 8.06 27.42
N ASP A 137 1.70 7.53 28.38
CA ASP A 137 1.33 8.21 29.63
C ASP A 137 2.47 8.19 30.68
N TYR A 138 3.69 7.77 30.31
CA TYR A 138 4.84 7.75 31.19
C TYR A 138 5.60 9.08 31.11
N PRO A 139 5.90 9.76 32.23
CA PRO A 139 6.60 11.05 32.22
C PRO A 139 8.12 10.88 32.01
N ALA A 140 8.52 10.31 30.86
CA ALA A 140 9.91 9.98 30.53
C ALA A 140 10.87 11.19 30.51
N GLN A 141 10.31 12.39 30.35
CA GLN A 141 11.04 13.65 30.24
C GLN A 141 11.34 14.29 31.61
N GLY A 142 10.87 13.65 32.69
CA GLY A 142 10.94 14.18 34.04
C GLY A 142 9.75 15.09 34.35
N GLY A 143 9.11 14.86 35.50
CA GLY A 143 7.90 15.59 35.89
C GLY A 143 6.91 14.68 36.61
N THR A 144 5.75 15.23 36.95
CA THR A 144 4.67 14.50 37.64
C THR A 144 3.51 14.10 36.73
N LEU A 145 3.51 14.57 35.48
CA LEU A 145 2.45 14.40 34.48
C LEU A 145 3.12 14.28 33.10
N GLU A 146 2.68 13.34 32.28
CA GLU A 146 3.00 13.37 30.85
C GLU A 146 2.16 14.45 30.15
N VAL A 147 2.77 15.26 29.28
CA VAL A 147 2.14 16.47 28.73
C VAL A 147 1.67 16.30 27.28
N ALA A 148 2.35 15.47 26.48
CA ALA A 148 2.12 15.44 25.04
C ALA A 148 0.75 14.88 24.69
N GLN A 149 0.28 13.82 25.36
CA GLN A 149 -1.05 13.25 25.09
C GLN A 149 -2.15 14.29 25.30
N HIS A 150 -2.08 15.04 26.40
CA HIS A 150 -3.05 16.08 26.74
C HIS A 150 -3.01 17.26 25.77
N THR A 151 -1.84 17.89 25.62
CA THR A 151 -1.76 19.12 24.82
C THR A 151 -2.02 18.88 23.34
N LEU A 152 -1.68 17.71 22.81
CA LEU A 152 -1.97 17.37 21.43
C LEU A 152 -3.45 16.98 21.24
N ASN A 153 -4.11 16.41 22.26
CA ASN A 153 -5.56 16.20 22.24
C ASN A 153 -6.32 17.53 22.21
N ASP A 154 -5.84 18.57 22.91
CA ASP A 154 -6.42 19.92 22.83
C ASP A 154 -6.36 20.49 21.40
N ILE A 155 -5.23 20.29 20.70
CA ILE A 155 -5.09 20.68 19.29
C ILE A 155 -6.04 19.86 18.41
N LEU A 156 -6.08 18.53 18.58
CA LEU A 156 -6.96 17.64 17.82
C LEU A 156 -8.43 18.01 17.98
N GLU A 157 -8.84 18.39 19.19
CA GLU A 157 -10.18 18.91 19.45
C GLU A 157 -10.43 20.24 18.76
N ALA A 158 -9.51 21.20 18.89
CA ALA A 158 -9.67 22.52 18.29
C ALA A 158 -9.77 22.47 16.76
N ILE A 159 -9.04 21.58 16.09
CA ILE A 159 -9.12 21.41 14.63
C ILE A 159 -10.28 20.52 14.19
N GLY A 160 -11.05 19.94 15.13
CA GLY A 160 -12.20 19.08 14.84
C GLY A 160 -11.85 17.68 14.34
N SER A 161 -10.64 17.20 14.61
CA SER A 161 -10.22 15.81 14.33
C SER A 161 -11.00 14.84 15.21
N LYS A 162 -11.28 13.65 14.70
CA LYS A 162 -11.86 12.53 15.47
C LYS A 162 -10.82 11.72 16.22
N LEU A 163 -9.56 11.76 15.78
CA LEU A 163 -8.48 11.00 16.38
C LEU A 163 -8.09 11.56 17.75
N ARG A 164 -7.70 10.69 18.68
CA ARG A 164 -7.15 11.08 19.99
C ARG A 164 -6.03 10.14 20.41
N PHE A 165 -5.10 10.65 21.20
CA PHE A 165 -4.21 9.83 22.00
C PHE A 165 -4.98 9.36 23.23
N ASP A 166 -5.07 8.05 23.46
CA ASP A 166 -5.63 7.58 24.72
C ASP A 166 -4.62 7.75 25.84
N TYR A 167 -5.09 8.02 27.05
CA TYR A 167 -4.23 8.35 28.22
C TYR A 167 -3.64 7.10 28.88
N VAL A 168 -2.99 6.27 28.06
CA VAL A 168 -2.31 5.04 28.44
C VAL A 168 -1.09 4.84 27.55
N SER A 169 -0.30 3.83 27.88
CA SER A 169 0.78 3.31 27.05
C SER A 169 0.45 1.94 26.48
N VAL A 170 1.21 1.52 25.48
CA VAL A 170 1.15 0.16 24.97
C VAL A 170 2.53 -0.46 24.83
N ASP A 171 2.66 -1.62 25.45
CA ASP A 171 3.81 -2.52 25.37
C ASP A 171 3.56 -3.60 24.30
N ASP A 172 4.60 -4.17 23.73
CA ASP A 172 4.52 -5.33 22.85
C ASP A 172 5.50 -6.43 23.29
N TYR A 173 4.96 -7.58 23.69
CA TYR A 173 5.75 -8.69 24.22
C TYR A 173 6.34 -9.60 23.14
N LEU A 174 6.02 -9.37 21.86
CA LEU A 174 6.53 -10.15 20.73
C LEU A 174 7.35 -9.29 19.77
N SER A 175 6.83 -8.13 19.36
CA SER A 175 7.48 -7.24 18.40
C SER A 175 8.09 -6.03 19.11
N ASN A 176 9.29 -6.21 19.67
CA ASN A 176 10.00 -5.16 20.38
C ASN A 176 11.52 -5.22 20.20
N ALA A 177 12.19 -4.13 20.60
CA ALA A 177 13.63 -4.00 20.58
C ALA A 177 14.22 -4.13 22.00
N ASN A 178 14.36 -5.37 22.49
CA ASN A 178 14.98 -5.73 23.78
C ASN A 178 14.21 -5.33 25.06
N ALA A 179 13.14 -4.54 24.95
CA ALA A 179 12.22 -4.24 26.06
C ALA A 179 10.82 -3.99 25.49
N THR A 180 9.78 -4.36 26.24
CA THR A 180 8.38 -4.39 25.77
C THR A 180 7.83 -3.04 25.33
N TYR A 181 8.24 -1.96 25.99
CA TYR A 181 7.87 -0.58 25.61
C TYR A 181 8.59 -0.08 24.35
N ARG A 182 9.66 -0.74 23.89
CA ARG A 182 10.39 -0.39 22.65
C ARG A 182 9.74 -1.09 21.48
N VAL A 183 8.47 -0.74 21.24
CA VAL A 183 7.60 -1.40 20.29
C VAL A 183 8.14 -1.27 18.87
N VAL A 184 8.35 -2.40 18.22
CA VAL A 184 8.64 -2.47 16.79
C VAL A 184 7.29 -2.63 16.09
N GLY A 185 6.68 -1.50 15.77
CA GLY A 185 5.36 -1.45 15.16
C GLY A 185 5.35 -2.09 13.78
N ILE A 186 4.28 -2.82 13.49
CA ILE A 186 4.01 -3.45 12.21
C ILE A 186 3.34 -2.40 11.32
N VAL A 187 3.96 -2.08 10.18
CA VAL A 187 3.39 -1.16 9.20
C VAL A 187 2.46 -1.93 8.27
N ASP A 188 1.19 -1.99 8.66
CA ASP A 188 0.12 -2.60 7.87
C ASP A 188 -1.07 -1.64 7.73
N PRO A 189 -0.98 -0.69 6.78
CA PRO A 189 -2.01 0.31 6.60
C PRO A 189 -3.30 -0.27 6.00
N ASP A 190 -4.43 0.36 6.32
CA ASP A 190 -5.71 0.04 5.69
C ASP A 190 -5.62 0.11 4.14
N PRO A 191 -6.44 -0.65 3.39
CA PRO A 191 -6.32 -0.81 1.94
C PRO A 191 -6.25 0.49 1.14
N GLU A 192 -6.97 1.53 1.57
CA GLU A 192 -7.05 2.83 0.92
C GLU A 192 -5.72 3.61 0.96
N VAL A 193 -4.89 3.32 1.96
CA VAL A 193 -3.57 3.93 2.16
C VAL A 193 -2.46 2.88 2.18
N LYS A 194 -2.71 1.68 1.62
CA LYS A 194 -1.75 0.56 1.60
C LYS A 194 -0.38 0.94 1.05
N PHE A 195 -0.31 1.93 0.17
CA PHE A 195 0.94 2.41 -0.44
C PHE A 195 1.92 3.01 0.57
N LEU A 196 1.47 3.38 1.78
CA LEU A 196 2.36 3.87 2.82
C LEU A 196 3.36 2.79 3.29
N LYS A 197 3.07 1.50 3.10
CA LYS A 197 3.97 0.39 3.42
C LYS A 197 5.03 0.08 2.35
N PHE A 198 5.10 0.85 1.26
CA PHE A 198 6.03 0.52 0.18
C PHE A 198 7.48 0.66 0.60
N GLY A 199 8.18 -0.49 0.63
CA GLY A 199 9.55 -0.61 1.13
C GLY A 199 9.63 -0.49 2.66
N VAL A 200 8.55 -0.79 3.38
CA VAL A 200 8.43 -0.62 4.83
C VAL A 200 7.69 -1.80 5.42
N GLU A 201 8.28 -2.45 6.41
CA GLU A 201 7.63 -3.46 7.24
C GLU A 201 7.56 -3.02 8.71
N ARG A 202 8.62 -2.39 9.22
CA ARG A 202 8.81 -2.14 10.66
C ARG A 202 9.18 -0.70 10.96
N TYR A 203 8.53 -0.11 11.96
CA TYR A 203 8.80 1.23 12.45
C TYR A 203 8.94 1.24 13.97
N LEU A 204 9.88 2.01 14.51
CA LEU A 204 10.06 2.10 15.95
C LEU A 204 9.05 3.06 16.57
N PHE A 205 8.35 2.57 17.58
CA PHE A 205 7.55 3.35 18.51
C PHE A 205 8.17 3.17 19.92
N HIS A 206 8.88 4.17 20.45
CA HIS A 206 9.70 4.05 21.65
C HIS A 206 8.92 4.49 22.91
N GLY A 207 7.95 3.67 23.29
CA GLY A 207 7.04 3.90 24.41
C GLY A 207 5.71 4.50 23.96
N PRO A 208 5.00 3.92 22.98
CA PRO A 208 3.85 4.60 22.42
C PRO A 208 2.62 4.64 23.32
N GLY A 209 1.82 5.68 23.17
CA GLY A 209 0.39 5.65 23.48
C GLY A 209 -0.43 5.09 22.31
N PRO A 210 -1.50 4.31 22.53
CA PRO A 210 -2.38 3.84 21.46
C PRO A 210 -3.30 4.97 20.96
N ILE A 211 -3.69 4.89 19.69
CA ILE A 211 -4.58 5.87 19.07
C ILE A 211 -6.04 5.42 19.18
N ALA A 212 -6.89 6.31 19.67
CA ALA A 212 -8.34 6.16 19.76
C ALA A 212 -9.06 7.11 18.80
N TYR A 213 -10.39 7.04 18.79
CA TYR A 213 -11.22 8.08 18.22
C TYR A 213 -12.37 8.48 19.13
N VAL A 214 -12.89 9.68 18.94
CA VAL A 214 -14.11 10.19 19.59
C VAL A 214 -15.25 10.16 18.57
N ASP A 215 -16.33 9.49 18.94
CA ASP A 215 -17.55 9.43 18.12
C ASP A 215 -18.38 10.71 18.27
N THR A 216 -19.39 10.85 17.42
CA THR A 216 -20.27 12.02 17.34
C THR A 216 -21.03 12.35 18.63
N ASP A 217 -21.17 11.39 19.55
CA ASP A 217 -21.77 11.55 20.88
C ASP A 217 -20.75 11.96 21.96
N GLY A 218 -19.47 12.13 21.62
CA GLY A 218 -18.38 12.41 22.55
C GLY A 218 -17.76 11.16 23.19
N THR A 219 -18.24 9.96 22.85
CA THR A 219 -17.73 8.71 23.41
C THR A 219 -16.40 8.33 22.77
N TRP A 220 -15.40 8.03 23.60
CA TRP A 220 -14.13 7.49 23.17
C TRP A 220 -14.24 6.02 22.79
N LYS A 221 -13.67 5.64 21.66
CA LYS A 221 -13.73 4.29 21.09
C LYS A 221 -12.37 3.85 20.57
N SER A 222 -12.13 2.55 20.72
CA SER A 222 -10.93 1.90 20.19
C SER A 222 -10.93 1.89 18.66
N LEU A 223 -9.78 2.27 18.06
CA LEU A 223 -9.53 2.10 16.62
C LEU A 223 -9.22 0.67 16.21
N THR A 224 -8.96 -0.22 17.17
CA THR A 224 -8.72 -1.64 16.89
C THR A 224 -9.97 -2.30 16.32
N ASN A 225 -11.12 -2.04 16.94
CA ASN A 225 -12.37 -2.76 16.67
C ASN A 225 -13.24 -2.09 15.61
N SER A 226 -13.12 -0.77 15.44
CA SER A 226 -13.94 0.03 14.55
C SER A 226 -13.19 1.29 14.15
N LYS A 227 -13.58 1.91 13.03
CA LYS A 227 -13.01 3.20 12.62
C LYS A 227 -14.09 4.10 11.99
N PRO A 228 -14.00 5.43 12.16
CA PRO A 228 -14.84 6.36 11.43
C PRO A 228 -14.56 6.33 9.92
N PRO A 229 -15.49 6.78 9.07
CA PRO A 229 -15.19 7.08 7.68
C PRO A 229 -14.04 8.09 7.56
N ASN A 230 -13.20 7.90 6.53
CA ASN A 230 -12.00 8.70 6.24
C ASN A 230 -10.90 8.66 7.30
N VAL A 231 -11.01 7.77 8.29
CA VAL A 231 -9.92 7.41 9.19
C VAL A 231 -9.26 6.13 8.68
N TYR A 232 -7.94 6.11 8.70
CA TYR A 232 -7.12 5.00 8.22
C TYR A 232 -6.08 4.62 9.27
N ARG A 233 -6.04 3.33 9.61
CA ARG A 233 -5.00 2.76 10.46
C ARG A 233 -3.74 2.56 9.62
N ILE A 234 -2.57 2.84 10.18
CA ILE A 234 -1.30 2.83 9.43
C ILE A 234 -0.31 1.83 10.04
N ALA A 235 -0.17 1.84 11.37
CA ALA A 235 0.71 0.95 12.08
C ALA A 235 0.07 0.46 13.39
N HIS A 236 0.43 -0.73 13.82
CA HIS A 236 -0.11 -1.36 15.00
C HIS A 236 0.90 -2.28 15.71
N THR A 237 0.61 -2.68 16.95
CA THR A 237 1.36 -3.72 17.67
C THR A 237 1.12 -5.11 17.07
N SER A 238 1.92 -6.11 17.45
CA SER A 238 1.55 -7.51 17.27
C SER A 238 0.31 -7.89 18.08
N GLU A 239 -0.15 -9.14 17.95
CA GLU A 239 -1.21 -9.69 18.80
C GLU A 239 -0.82 -9.84 20.29
N LYS A 240 0.46 -9.62 20.63
CA LYS A 240 0.98 -9.60 22.00
C LYS A 240 1.18 -8.17 22.53
N GLY A 241 0.50 -7.20 21.93
CA GLY A 241 0.35 -5.88 22.52
C GLY A 241 -0.38 -5.95 23.85
N LYS A 242 -0.05 -5.05 24.77
CA LYS A 242 -0.69 -4.93 26.08
C LYS A 242 -0.78 -3.47 26.52
N ILE A 243 -1.96 -3.05 26.92
CA ILE A 243 -2.17 -1.71 27.48
C ILE A 243 -1.58 -1.64 28.88
N VAL A 244 -0.80 -0.59 29.13
CA VAL A 244 -0.18 -0.29 30.41
C VAL A 244 -0.61 1.12 30.83
N GLU A 245 -0.95 1.28 32.10
CA GLU A 245 -1.34 2.57 32.68
C GLU A 245 -0.28 2.94 33.71
N ASN A 246 0.50 3.97 33.39
CA ASN A 246 1.55 4.55 34.24
C ASN A 246 1.03 5.73 35.06
N GLN A 247 -0.08 6.36 34.61
CA GLN A 247 -0.69 7.49 35.29
C GLN A 247 -2.21 7.33 35.44
N PRO A 248 -2.81 7.86 36.52
CA PRO A 248 -2.15 8.45 37.68
C PRO A 248 -1.49 7.38 38.57
N THR A 249 -0.35 7.69 39.19
CA THR A 249 0.42 6.70 39.99
C THR A 249 -0.29 6.27 41.29
N GLN A 250 -1.27 7.06 41.74
CA GLN A 250 -2.14 6.80 42.88
C GLN A 250 -3.39 7.68 42.79
N PRO A 251 -4.50 7.33 43.49
CA PRO A 251 -5.70 8.17 43.50
C PRO A 251 -5.39 9.63 43.89
N GLY A 252 -5.74 10.57 43.02
CA GLY A 252 -5.52 12.01 43.22
C GLY A 252 -4.14 12.53 42.78
N ALA A 253 -3.25 11.68 42.27
CA ALA A 253 -2.05 12.14 41.56
C ALA A 253 -2.43 12.72 40.17
N PRO A 254 -1.57 13.58 39.59
CA PRO A 254 -1.76 14.04 38.21
C PRO A 254 -1.80 12.89 37.22
N GLY A 255 -2.57 13.06 36.15
CA GLY A 255 -2.74 12.07 35.08
C GLY A 255 -4.21 11.74 34.82
N ASP A 256 -4.47 11.21 33.65
CA ASP A 256 -5.75 10.63 33.27
C ASP A 256 -5.61 9.11 33.12
N VAL A 257 -6.73 8.40 33.27
CA VAL A 257 -6.84 6.98 32.94
C VAL A 257 -7.32 6.81 31.50
N GLY A 258 -7.08 5.63 30.92
CA GLY A 258 -7.57 5.27 29.59
C GLY A 258 -9.07 5.50 29.43
N LYS A 259 -9.45 6.14 28.33
CA LYS A 259 -10.84 6.44 27.95
C LYS A 259 -11.38 5.42 26.94
N ALA A 260 -10.52 4.93 26.04
CA ALA A 260 -10.90 3.98 24.99
C ALA A 260 -10.37 2.56 25.25
N TYR A 261 -9.24 2.46 25.95
CA TYR A 261 -8.53 1.24 26.25
C TYR A 261 -8.43 1.03 27.76
N THR A 262 -8.34 -0.23 28.20
CA THR A 262 -8.25 -0.57 29.63
C THR A 262 -6.90 -1.18 29.96
N ALA A 263 -6.29 -0.76 31.06
CA ALA A 263 -5.05 -1.33 31.57
C ALA A 263 -5.11 -2.87 31.64
N GLY A 264 -4.07 -3.53 31.15
CA GLY A 264 -3.98 -4.99 31.10
C GLY A 264 -4.69 -5.64 29.91
N GLN A 265 -5.43 -4.90 29.09
CA GLN A 265 -6.01 -5.41 27.85
C GLN A 265 -4.89 -5.89 26.91
N GLU A 266 -5.01 -7.10 26.39
CA GLU A 266 -4.08 -7.67 25.40
C GLU A 266 -4.72 -7.68 24.01
N GLY A 267 -3.88 -7.54 22.97
CA GLY A 267 -4.32 -7.63 21.57
C GLY A 267 -3.50 -6.74 20.63
N VAL A 268 -4.13 -6.39 19.50
CA VAL A 268 -3.56 -5.49 18.49
C VAL A 268 -4.03 -4.06 18.75
N PHE A 269 -3.09 -3.13 18.91
CA PHE A 269 -3.41 -1.73 19.19
C PHE A 269 -2.83 -0.83 18.11
N VAL A 270 -3.62 0.14 17.65
CA VAL A 270 -3.22 1.09 16.62
C VAL A 270 -2.24 2.09 17.21
N LEU A 271 -1.05 2.19 16.62
CA LEU A 271 0.04 3.07 17.04
C LEU A 271 0.12 4.35 16.18
N MET A 272 -0.41 4.28 14.96
CA MET A 272 -0.47 5.40 14.05
C MET A 272 -1.73 5.33 13.19
N ALA A 273 -2.41 6.46 13.06
CA ALA A 273 -3.57 6.61 12.22
C ALA A 273 -3.57 7.98 11.52
N ALA A 274 -4.38 8.11 10.49
CA ALA A 274 -4.62 9.38 9.83
C ALA A 274 -6.09 9.60 9.52
N GLU A 275 -6.50 10.87 9.52
CA GLU A 275 -7.82 11.32 9.12
C GLU A 275 -7.70 12.23 7.89
N VAL A 276 -8.50 11.91 6.86
CA VAL A 276 -8.69 12.77 5.69
C VAL A 276 -9.98 13.56 5.88
N MET A 277 -9.84 14.82 6.27
CA MET A 277 -10.98 15.70 6.52
C MET A 277 -11.34 16.47 5.26
N ASN A 278 -12.56 16.26 4.77
CA ASN A 278 -13.14 17.06 3.68
C ASN A 278 -13.98 18.17 4.30
N VAL A 279 -13.48 19.40 4.23
CA VAL A 279 -14.03 20.57 4.92
C VAL A 279 -14.39 21.67 3.92
N THR A 280 -15.14 22.67 4.38
CA THR A 280 -15.41 23.88 3.59
C THR A 280 -14.62 25.04 4.18
N VAL A 281 -13.75 25.64 3.38
CA VAL A 281 -12.98 26.84 3.73
C VAL A 281 -13.39 27.96 2.78
N GLU A 282 -13.86 29.07 3.32
CA GLU A 282 -14.32 30.24 2.53
C GLU A 282 -15.34 29.85 1.44
N GLY A 283 -16.25 28.93 1.76
CA GLY A 283 -17.28 28.44 0.83
C GLY A 283 -16.78 27.50 -0.28
N LYS A 284 -15.51 27.06 -0.23
CA LYS A 284 -14.92 26.13 -1.21
C LYS A 284 -14.53 24.80 -0.54
N PRO A 285 -14.66 23.67 -1.26
CA PRO A 285 -14.21 22.38 -0.75
C PRO A 285 -12.69 22.39 -0.57
N ALA A 286 -12.23 21.84 0.53
CA ALA A 286 -10.82 21.74 0.86
C ALA A 286 -10.53 20.42 1.58
N THR A 287 -9.37 19.83 1.32
CA THR A 287 -8.91 18.61 2.01
C THR A 287 -7.88 18.97 3.06
N ARG A 288 -8.00 18.37 4.24
CA ARG A 288 -7.03 18.48 5.33
C ARG A 288 -6.62 17.11 5.79
N ILE A 289 -5.34 16.93 6.08
CA ILE A 289 -4.79 15.65 6.52
C ILE A 289 -4.29 15.80 7.95
N VAL A 290 -4.79 14.95 8.85
CA VAL A 290 -4.28 14.83 10.22
C VAL A 290 -3.61 13.49 10.34
N VAL A 291 -2.36 13.47 10.76
CA VAL A 291 -1.61 12.25 11.08
C VAL A 291 -1.32 12.26 12.58
N VAL A 292 -1.60 11.15 13.24
CA VAL A 292 -1.45 10.98 14.69
C VAL A 292 -0.63 9.73 14.94
N SER A 293 0.47 9.84 15.70
CA SER A 293 1.31 8.70 16.06
C SER A 293 1.67 8.71 17.54
N GLY A 294 1.56 7.55 18.18
CA GLY A 294 1.88 7.38 19.60
C GLY A 294 3.36 7.53 19.94
N GLU A 295 4.22 7.65 18.93
CA GLU A 295 5.63 8.02 19.04
C GLU A 295 5.95 9.05 17.96
N THR A 296 6.92 9.91 18.23
CA THR A 296 7.40 10.91 17.29
C THR A 296 8.43 10.39 16.29
N PRO A 297 8.40 10.84 15.02
CA PRO A 297 9.50 10.55 14.10
C PRO A 297 10.83 11.15 14.57
N ILE A 298 10.80 12.32 15.21
CA ILE A 298 11.99 13.07 15.63
C ILE A 298 11.73 13.78 16.96
N GLY A 299 12.77 14.26 17.62
CA GLY A 299 12.62 15.17 18.76
C GLY A 299 12.04 14.63 20.07
N GLY A 300 11.72 13.34 20.12
CA GLY A 300 11.57 12.60 21.37
C GLY A 300 12.94 12.12 21.91
N TYR A 301 12.92 11.35 23.00
CA TYR A 301 14.12 10.70 23.53
C TYR A 301 14.77 9.79 22.46
N GLN A 302 13.93 8.98 21.79
CA GLN A 302 14.35 8.10 20.71
C GLN A 302 13.24 8.01 19.65
N GLY A 303 13.20 9.00 18.76
CA GLY A 303 12.21 9.02 17.67
C GLY A 303 12.35 7.83 16.70
N GLY A 304 11.27 7.56 15.98
CA GLY A 304 11.16 6.43 15.05
C GLY A 304 11.93 6.58 13.73
N LEU A 305 12.48 7.77 13.43
CA LEU A 305 13.34 8.02 12.26
C LEU A 305 14.75 7.43 12.46
N VAL A 306 14.82 6.10 12.54
CA VAL A 306 16.07 5.34 12.72
C VAL A 306 16.12 4.12 11.80
N TYR A 307 17.33 3.70 11.46
CA TYR A 307 17.59 2.52 10.62
C TYR A 307 17.74 1.23 11.43
N THR A 308 18.17 1.34 12.68
CA THR A 308 18.42 0.19 13.56
C THR A 308 18.30 0.61 15.01
N TYR A 309 17.73 -0.25 15.85
CA TYR A 309 17.67 -0.04 17.29
C TYR A 309 17.82 -1.38 18.02
N TYR A 310 18.77 -1.48 18.95
CA TYR A 310 19.13 -2.73 19.64
C TYR A 310 19.28 -3.96 18.71
N GLY A 311 19.88 -3.76 17.53
CA GLY A 311 20.11 -4.82 16.55
C GLY A 311 18.90 -5.17 15.67
N VAL A 312 17.74 -4.56 15.90
CA VAL A 312 16.56 -4.68 15.03
C VAL A 312 16.68 -3.70 13.88
N GLN A 313 16.60 -4.19 12.65
CA GLN A 313 16.58 -3.36 11.44
C GLN A 313 15.19 -2.75 11.23
N LEU A 314 15.15 -1.46 10.90
CA LEU A 314 13.94 -0.65 10.86
C LEU A 314 13.90 0.18 9.57
N ASP A 315 12.69 0.53 9.16
CA ASP A 315 12.42 1.23 7.89
C ASP A 315 12.08 2.71 8.11
N GLY A 316 12.50 3.29 9.24
CA GLY A 316 12.13 4.63 9.71
C GLY A 316 12.17 5.71 8.62
N PRO A 317 13.34 5.93 7.98
CA PRO A 317 13.49 6.90 6.91
C PRO A 317 12.55 6.70 5.72
N ARG A 318 12.33 5.46 5.28
CA ARG A 318 11.42 5.19 4.16
C ARG A 318 9.97 5.43 4.58
N PHE A 319 9.60 5.00 5.78
CA PHE A 319 8.25 5.19 6.29
C PHE A 319 7.87 6.66 6.47
N VAL A 320 8.73 7.44 7.14
CA VAL A 320 8.51 8.88 7.32
C VAL A 320 8.42 9.58 5.96
N ARG A 321 9.28 9.22 4.99
CA ARG A 321 9.18 9.75 3.63
C ARG A 321 7.83 9.43 2.98
N ASN A 322 7.38 8.18 3.06
CA ASN A 322 6.10 7.77 2.47
C ASN A 322 4.93 8.58 3.04
N VAL A 323 4.91 8.79 4.36
CA VAL A 323 3.88 9.57 5.05
C VAL A 323 3.90 11.04 4.62
N PHE A 324 5.08 11.68 4.60
CA PHE A 324 5.24 13.07 4.18
C PHE A 324 4.81 13.32 2.74
N LEU A 325 5.26 12.47 1.81
CA LEU A 325 4.88 12.56 0.41
C LEU A 325 3.36 12.50 0.24
N TRP A 326 2.71 11.56 0.94
CA TRP A 326 1.26 11.40 0.89
C TRP A 326 0.50 12.59 1.48
N MET A 327 0.80 12.96 2.74
CA MET A 327 0.03 13.99 3.45
C MET A 327 0.15 15.38 2.83
N SER A 328 1.25 15.65 2.12
CA SER A 328 1.47 16.90 1.38
C SER A 328 0.89 16.91 -0.03
N GLY A 329 0.48 15.75 -0.55
CA GLY A 329 0.00 15.62 -1.92
C GLY A 329 1.08 15.59 -3.01
N VAL A 330 2.37 15.74 -2.67
CA VAL A 330 3.50 15.65 -3.63
C VAL A 330 4.03 14.23 -3.83
N TRP A 331 3.16 13.23 -3.71
CA TRP A 331 3.50 11.81 -3.79
C TRP A 331 3.65 11.25 -5.21
N GLY A 332 4.15 12.05 -6.17
CA GLY A 332 4.40 11.59 -7.55
C GLY A 332 5.26 10.33 -7.61
N GLU A 333 6.30 10.25 -6.77
CA GLU A 333 7.12 9.04 -6.59
C GLU A 333 6.28 7.83 -6.19
N LEU A 334 5.47 7.96 -5.12
CA LEU A 334 4.63 6.86 -4.64
C LEU A 334 3.56 6.46 -5.64
N LYS A 335 2.97 7.40 -6.40
CA LYS A 335 2.01 7.09 -7.47
C LYS A 335 2.62 6.17 -8.52
N GLU A 336 3.88 6.40 -8.86
CA GLU A 336 4.59 5.55 -9.80
C GLU A 336 4.85 4.15 -9.22
N VAL A 337 5.20 4.05 -7.93
CA VAL A 337 5.31 2.75 -7.25
C VAL A 337 3.96 2.02 -7.23
N VAL A 338 2.85 2.71 -6.93
CA VAL A 338 1.49 2.13 -7.00
C VAL A 338 1.22 1.60 -8.40
N ARG A 339 1.54 2.38 -9.43
CA ARG A 339 1.33 2.01 -10.84
C ARG A 339 2.10 0.73 -11.18
N LEU A 340 3.38 0.65 -10.80
CA LEU A 340 4.23 -0.51 -11.04
C LEU A 340 3.73 -1.76 -10.29
N MET A 341 3.29 -1.61 -9.04
CA MET A 341 2.75 -2.73 -8.26
C MET A 341 1.45 -3.27 -8.85
N ASN A 342 0.55 -2.41 -9.31
CA ASN A 342 -0.65 -2.85 -10.01
C ASN A 342 -0.32 -3.62 -11.30
N GLN A 343 0.74 -3.24 -12.02
CA GLN A 343 1.21 -4.00 -13.19
C GLN A 343 1.77 -5.37 -12.78
N ILE A 344 2.51 -5.46 -11.68
CA ILE A 344 3.02 -6.74 -11.15
C ILE A 344 1.86 -7.66 -10.75
N ASP A 345 0.83 -7.13 -10.07
CA ASP A 345 -0.35 -7.91 -9.69
C ASP A 345 -1.10 -8.44 -10.92
N GLN A 346 -1.26 -7.61 -11.96
CA GLN A 346 -1.84 -8.02 -13.25
C GLN A 346 -1.02 -9.14 -13.90
N LEU A 347 0.30 -8.97 -14.00
CA LEU A 347 1.20 -9.99 -14.56
C LEU A 347 1.16 -11.30 -13.75
N SER A 348 1.07 -11.22 -12.43
CA SER A 348 0.93 -12.40 -11.58
C SER A 348 -0.40 -13.12 -11.84
N SER A 349 -1.48 -12.38 -12.10
CA SER A 349 -2.78 -12.96 -12.45
C SER A 349 -2.73 -13.67 -13.81
N GLU A 350 -2.18 -13.02 -14.83
CA GLU A 350 -1.99 -13.58 -16.17
C GLU A 350 -1.11 -14.84 -16.13
N LEU A 351 -0.02 -14.82 -15.35
CA LEU A 351 0.85 -15.98 -15.17
C LEU A 351 0.10 -17.17 -14.54
N ASN A 352 -0.74 -16.91 -13.53
CA ASN A 352 -1.55 -17.93 -12.89
C ASN A 352 -2.60 -18.51 -13.85
N GLN A 353 -3.24 -17.68 -14.67
CA GLN A 353 -4.14 -18.14 -15.73
C GLN A 353 -3.42 -19.03 -16.74
N LEU A 354 -2.26 -18.59 -17.25
CA LEU A 354 -1.46 -19.35 -18.20
C LEU A 354 -1.01 -20.70 -17.62
N LYS A 355 -0.65 -20.74 -16.33
CA LYS A 355 -0.29 -21.96 -15.60
C LYS A 355 -1.43 -22.98 -15.54
N THR A 356 -2.68 -22.52 -15.55
CA THR A 356 -3.87 -23.38 -15.58
C THR A 356 -4.27 -23.78 -17.00
N GLU A 357 -4.19 -22.86 -17.97
CA GLU A 357 -4.60 -23.12 -19.36
C GLU A 357 -3.64 -24.05 -20.11
N LEU A 358 -2.33 -23.92 -19.89
CA LEU A 358 -1.34 -24.67 -20.64
C LEU A 358 -1.50 -26.19 -20.45
N PRO A 359 -1.63 -26.75 -19.23
CA PRO A 359 -1.92 -28.17 -19.02
C PRO A 359 -3.23 -28.62 -19.69
N GLN A 360 -4.27 -27.79 -19.68
CA GLN A 360 -5.54 -28.12 -20.31
C GLN A 360 -5.39 -28.25 -21.82
N LYS A 361 -4.70 -27.32 -22.47
CA LYS A 361 -4.41 -27.40 -23.91
C LYS A 361 -3.54 -28.61 -24.25
N VAL A 362 -2.52 -28.92 -23.44
CA VAL A 362 -1.69 -30.13 -23.62
C VAL A 362 -2.55 -31.39 -23.54
N ASN A 363 -3.46 -31.49 -22.56
CA ASN A 363 -4.36 -32.62 -22.44
C ASN A 363 -5.32 -32.74 -23.64
N GLN A 364 -5.87 -31.62 -24.12
CA GLN A 364 -6.71 -31.60 -25.32
C GLN A 364 -5.94 -32.09 -26.55
N LEU A 365 -4.71 -31.62 -26.76
CA LEU A 365 -3.84 -32.11 -27.83
C LEU A 365 -3.55 -33.61 -27.70
N ASN A 366 -3.25 -34.11 -26.49
CA ASN A 366 -3.03 -35.53 -26.26
C ASN A 366 -4.26 -36.37 -26.62
N THR A 367 -5.46 -35.91 -26.26
CA THR A 367 -6.71 -36.58 -26.66
C THR A 367 -6.91 -36.58 -28.18
N GLN A 368 -6.63 -35.45 -28.84
CA GLN A 368 -6.71 -35.37 -30.31
C GLN A 368 -5.70 -36.33 -30.98
N ILE A 369 -4.46 -36.37 -30.50
CA ILE A 369 -3.42 -37.29 -31.00
C ILE A 369 -3.85 -38.75 -30.83
N GLN A 370 -4.40 -39.12 -29.67
CA GLN A 370 -4.93 -40.47 -29.43
C GLN A 370 -6.10 -40.81 -30.36
N GLY A 371 -6.99 -39.85 -30.62
CA GLY A 371 -8.09 -40.01 -31.57
C GLY A 371 -7.60 -40.27 -32.99
N VAL A 372 -6.65 -39.47 -33.48
CA VAL A 372 -6.01 -39.66 -34.79
C VAL A 372 -5.28 -41.00 -34.86
N SER A 373 -4.53 -41.37 -33.82
CA SER A 373 -3.83 -42.66 -33.74
C SER A 373 -4.79 -43.83 -33.85
N THR A 374 -5.93 -43.77 -33.15
CA THR A 374 -6.98 -44.80 -33.22
C THR A 374 -7.57 -44.92 -34.62
N GLN A 375 -7.94 -43.79 -35.24
CA GLN A 375 -8.47 -43.77 -36.61
C GLN A 375 -7.48 -44.34 -37.63
N LEU A 376 -6.19 -44.00 -37.50
CA LEU A 376 -5.16 -44.52 -38.39
C LEU A 376 -5.02 -46.04 -38.23
N SER A 377 -5.04 -46.56 -37.00
CA SER A 377 -5.02 -47.99 -36.73
C SER A 377 -6.21 -48.70 -37.40
N THR A 378 -7.42 -48.17 -37.21
CA THR A 378 -8.63 -48.73 -37.85
C THR A 378 -8.54 -48.72 -39.37
N ASN A 379 -8.04 -47.64 -39.96
CA ASN A 379 -7.86 -47.57 -41.41
C ASN A 379 -6.82 -48.57 -41.92
N LEU A 380 -5.73 -48.78 -41.18
CA LEU A 380 -4.70 -49.77 -41.50
C LEU A 380 -5.27 -51.20 -41.46
N ASP A 381 -6.06 -51.52 -40.44
CA ASP A 381 -6.74 -52.82 -40.32
C ASP A 381 -7.70 -53.07 -41.49
N ASN A 382 -8.48 -52.05 -41.88
CA ASN A 382 -9.39 -52.12 -43.02
C ASN A 382 -8.62 -52.35 -44.34
N VAL A 383 -7.49 -51.69 -44.54
CA VAL A 383 -6.62 -51.90 -45.72
C VAL A 383 -6.07 -53.32 -45.71
N ASN A 384 -5.54 -53.80 -44.59
CA ASN A 384 -5.01 -55.16 -44.46
C ASN A 384 -6.07 -56.21 -44.79
N GLN A 385 -7.31 -56.03 -44.31
CA GLN A 385 -8.43 -56.93 -44.64
C GLN A 385 -8.77 -56.93 -46.14
N LYS A 386 -8.78 -55.76 -46.78
CA LYS A 386 -9.00 -55.65 -48.24
C LYS A 386 -7.87 -56.31 -49.02
N VAL A 387 -6.62 -56.13 -48.61
CA VAL A 387 -5.45 -56.79 -49.23
C VAL A 387 -5.57 -58.31 -49.11
N GLY A 388 -5.88 -58.85 -47.92
CA GLY A 388 -6.08 -60.29 -47.75
C GLY A 388 -7.24 -60.84 -48.59
N SER A 389 -8.31 -60.07 -48.77
CA SER A 389 -9.43 -60.45 -49.66
C SER A 389 -9.01 -60.51 -51.13
N LEU A 390 -8.19 -59.55 -51.58
CA LEU A 390 -7.60 -59.55 -52.93
C LEU A 390 -6.64 -60.74 -53.12
N GLU A 391 -5.80 -61.04 -52.14
CA GLU A 391 -4.91 -62.21 -52.16
C GLU A 391 -5.69 -63.52 -52.32
N ASN A 392 -6.78 -63.68 -51.54
CA ASN A 392 -7.68 -64.84 -51.65
C ASN A 392 -8.34 -64.92 -53.03
N THR A 393 -8.78 -63.79 -53.58
CA THR A 393 -9.37 -63.73 -54.92
C THR A 393 -8.34 -64.11 -55.98
N LEU A 394 -7.10 -63.63 -55.87
CA LEU A 394 -6.01 -63.95 -56.77
C LEU A 394 -5.67 -65.44 -56.73
N GLN A 395 -5.59 -66.05 -55.55
CA GLN A 395 -5.37 -67.50 -55.39
C GLN A 395 -6.51 -68.32 -56.02
N SER A 396 -7.76 -67.87 -55.86
CA SER A 396 -8.92 -68.51 -56.50
C SER A 396 -8.82 -68.45 -58.03
N ILE A 397 -8.50 -67.28 -58.60
CA ILE A 397 -8.29 -67.11 -60.04
C ILE A 397 -7.14 -68.02 -60.53
N GLN A 398 -6.01 -68.04 -59.82
CA GLN A 398 -4.87 -68.92 -60.13
C GLN A 398 -5.30 -70.39 -60.19
N THR A 399 -6.09 -70.83 -59.20
CA THR A 399 -6.60 -72.20 -59.11
C THR A 399 -7.53 -72.53 -60.28
N GLN A 400 -8.48 -71.64 -60.59
CA GLN A 400 -9.39 -71.81 -61.72
C GLN A 400 -8.64 -71.85 -63.05
N LEU A 401 -7.60 -71.01 -63.21
CA LEU A 401 -6.77 -70.99 -64.42
C LEU A 401 -6.02 -72.31 -64.59
N ASN A 402 -5.40 -72.82 -63.52
CA ASN A 402 -4.71 -74.12 -63.51
C ASN A 402 -5.66 -75.29 -63.83
N GLN A 403 -6.89 -75.29 -63.27
CA GLN A 403 -7.90 -76.28 -63.59
C GLN A 403 -8.30 -76.24 -65.07
N LYS A 404 -8.50 -75.04 -65.63
CA LYS A 404 -8.89 -74.86 -67.04
C LYS A 404 -7.77 -75.21 -68.02
N ALA A 405 -6.52 -74.91 -67.69
CA ALA A 405 -5.35 -75.36 -68.45
C ALA A 405 -5.26 -76.90 -68.44
N SER A 406 -5.45 -77.52 -67.28
CA SER A 406 -5.41 -78.98 -67.12
C SER A 406 -6.50 -79.69 -67.92
N SER A 407 -7.74 -79.16 -67.90
CA SER A 407 -8.83 -79.73 -68.69
C SER A 407 -8.56 -79.60 -70.19
N THR A 408 -8.02 -78.46 -70.64
CA THR A 408 -7.65 -78.26 -72.06
C THR A 408 -6.58 -79.27 -72.50
N ILE A 409 -5.55 -79.51 -71.68
CA ILE A 409 -4.52 -80.53 -71.94
C ILE A 409 -5.13 -81.93 -71.95
N ALA A 410 -6.05 -82.24 -71.03
CA ALA A 410 -6.75 -83.52 -71.00
C ALA A 410 -7.61 -83.75 -72.26
N TYR A 411 -8.32 -82.73 -72.75
CA TYR A 411 -9.08 -82.81 -73.99
C TYR A 411 -8.18 -83.04 -75.20
N VAL A 412 -7.05 -82.33 -75.31
CA VAL A 412 -6.07 -82.55 -76.38
C VAL A 412 -5.45 -83.95 -76.28
N GLY A 413 -5.13 -84.42 -75.08
CA GLY A 413 -4.61 -85.76 -74.82
C GLY A 413 -5.61 -86.86 -75.19
N ILE A 414 -6.89 -86.69 -74.87
CA ILE A 414 -7.97 -87.60 -75.29
C ILE A 414 -8.14 -87.56 -76.80
N LEU A 415 -8.09 -86.38 -77.43
CA LEU A 415 -8.20 -86.25 -78.89
C LEU A 415 -7.04 -86.95 -79.60
N LEU A 416 -5.81 -86.76 -79.12
CA LEU A 416 -4.61 -87.45 -79.62
C LEU A 416 -4.68 -88.96 -79.35
N GLY A 417 -5.18 -89.37 -78.18
CA GLY A 417 -5.41 -90.78 -77.84
C GLY A 417 -6.46 -91.44 -78.74
N LEU A 418 -7.55 -90.74 -79.07
CA LEU A 418 -8.56 -91.18 -80.03
C LEU A 418 -7.98 -91.26 -81.45
N ILE A 419 -7.17 -90.29 -81.88
CA ILE A 419 -6.45 -90.34 -83.16
C ILE A 419 -5.50 -91.55 -83.20
N ALA A 420 -4.75 -91.81 -82.12
CA ALA A 420 -3.86 -92.97 -82.01
C ALA A 420 -4.63 -94.30 -82.03
N LEU A 421 -5.79 -94.38 -81.37
CA LEU A 421 -6.69 -95.54 -81.40
C LEU A 421 -7.26 -95.80 -82.80
N VAL A 422 -7.69 -94.74 -83.50
CA VAL A 422 -8.16 -94.84 -84.90
C VAL A 422 -7.03 -95.31 -85.82
N LEU A 423 -5.81 -94.79 -85.66
CA LEU A 423 -4.64 -95.24 -86.42
C LEU A 423 -4.26 -96.70 -86.09
N ALA A 424 -4.36 -97.13 -84.83
CA ALA A 424 -4.11 -98.51 -84.41
C ALA A 424 -5.18 -99.48 -84.96
N ALA A 425 -6.46 -99.09 -84.95
CA ALA A 425 -7.54 -99.86 -85.54
C ALA A 425 -7.39 -99.99 -87.07
N LEU A 426 -7.00 -98.91 -87.76
CA LEU A 426 -6.68 -98.94 -89.19
C LEU A 426 -5.43 -99.79 -89.50
N GLY A 427 -4.47 -99.88 -88.56
CA GLY A 427 -3.32 -100.78 -88.64
C GLY A 427 -3.69 -102.26 -88.48
N LEU A 428 -4.65 -102.58 -87.60
CA LEU A 428 -5.17 -103.93 -87.37
C LEU A 428 -6.01 -104.44 -88.56
N VAL A 429 -6.76 -103.57 -89.24
CA VAL A 429 -7.55 -103.94 -90.43
C VAL A 429 -6.67 -104.29 -91.65
N ARG A 430 -5.35 -104.04 -91.59
CA ARG A 430 -4.42 -104.34 -92.68
C ARG A 430 -3.70 -105.69 -92.55
N LYS A 431 -4.03 -106.52 -91.57
CA LYS A 431 -3.50 -107.89 -91.45
C LYS A 431 -4.59 -108.87 -91.02
N HIS A 432 -5.02 -109.68 -91.99
CA HIS A 432 -5.85 -110.89 -91.95
C HIS A 432 -7.35 -110.72 -92.12
#